data_AF-J2LNV1-F1
#
_entry.id   AF-J2LNV1-F1
#
_cell.length_a   1.000
_cell.length_b   1.000
_cell.length_c   1.000
_cell.angle_alpha   90.00
_cell.angle_beta   90.00
_cell.angle_gamma   90.00
#
_symmetry.space_group_name_H-M   'P 1'
#
loop_
_entity.id
_entity.type
_entity.pdbx_description
1 polymer ?
#
loop_
_entity_poly.entity_id
_entity_poly.type
_entity_poly.pdbx_seq_one_letter_code
_entity_poly.pdbx_strand_id
1 'polypeptide(L)'
;MSELARVCIHVHSQYVESQSLPDEDRYVFAYTITIRNLGRSSVQLRSRYWLITNGNGRETEVQGEGVVGEQPHIAAGGEYQYTSGAILETPMGTMQGHYVMIDEAGEEFNVEIPVFRLAVQTHIH
;
A
#
# COMPACT_ATOMS: atom_id res chain seq x y z
N MET A 1 -1.34 -10.75 19.62
CA MET A 1 -2.00 -9.58 19.01
C MET A 1 -2.97 -9.05 20.03
N SER A 2 -2.73 -7.84 20.54
CA SER A 2 -3.68 -7.12 21.40
C SER A 2 -5.03 -7.03 20.66
N GLU A 3 -6.13 -7.47 21.29
CA GLU A 3 -7.49 -7.42 20.70
C GLU A 3 -7.98 -5.99 20.39
N LEU A 4 -7.19 -4.96 20.73
CA LEU A 4 -7.62 -3.55 20.72
C LEU A 4 -7.38 -2.84 19.37
N ALA A 5 -6.33 -3.22 18.63
CA ALA A 5 -5.95 -2.56 17.37
C ALA A 5 -6.28 -3.46 16.16
N ARG A 6 -7.54 -3.43 15.74
CA ARG A 6 -8.00 -4.16 14.54
C ARG A 6 -7.95 -3.24 13.32
N VAL A 7 -6.84 -3.20 12.61
CA VAL A 7 -6.70 -2.39 11.38
C VAL A 7 -6.88 -3.27 10.15
N CYS A 8 -7.64 -2.79 9.17
CA CYS A 8 -7.92 -3.50 7.92
C CYS A 8 -7.45 -2.66 6.73
N ILE A 9 -6.73 -3.29 5.81
CA ILE A 9 -6.17 -2.66 4.61
C ILE A 9 -6.95 -3.13 3.38
N HIS A 10 -7.45 -2.19 2.60
CA HIS A 10 -8.00 -2.45 1.27
C HIS A 10 -7.16 -1.73 0.23
N VAL A 11 -6.89 -2.41 -0.88
CA VAL A 11 -6.08 -1.88 -1.97
C VAL A 11 -6.85 -1.98 -3.28
N HIS A 12 -6.83 -0.91 -4.05
CA HIS A 12 -7.25 -0.90 -5.44
C HIS A 12 -6.08 -0.42 -6.30
N SER A 13 -5.73 -1.16 -7.34
CA SER A 13 -4.66 -0.81 -8.28
C SER A 13 -5.20 -0.69 -9.70
N GLN A 14 -4.61 0.22 -10.47
CA GLN A 14 -4.95 0.43 -11.87
C GLN A 14 -3.71 0.79 -12.69
N TYR A 15 -3.68 0.34 -13.94
CA TYR A 15 -2.69 0.76 -14.92
C TYR A 15 -3.01 2.18 -15.43
N VAL A 16 -1.99 3.02 -15.58
CA VAL A 16 -2.12 4.40 -16.06
C VAL A 16 -1.50 4.51 -17.45
N GLU A 17 -2.31 4.19 -18.47
CA GLU A 17 -1.88 4.17 -19.87
C GLU A 17 -1.25 5.49 -20.32
N SER A 18 -1.88 6.61 -19.98
CA SER A 18 -1.42 7.95 -20.38
C SER A 18 -0.06 8.36 -19.84
N GLN A 19 0.46 7.67 -18.82
CA GLN A 19 1.77 7.93 -18.23
C GLN A 19 2.79 6.81 -18.52
N SER A 20 2.37 5.75 -19.20
CA SER A 20 3.18 4.57 -19.48
C SER A 20 3.76 4.63 -20.89
N LEU A 21 4.94 4.02 -21.07
CA LEU A 21 5.62 3.87 -22.35
C LEU A 21 6.03 2.40 -22.48
N PRO A 22 5.12 1.51 -22.95
CA PRO A 22 5.40 0.09 -23.05
C PRO A 22 6.61 -0.25 -23.95
N ASP A 23 6.83 0.53 -25.02
CA ASP A 23 7.98 0.36 -25.92
C ASP A 23 9.33 0.69 -25.26
N GLU A 24 9.30 1.37 -24.11
CA GLU A 24 10.48 1.70 -23.29
C GLU A 24 10.51 0.90 -21.97
N ASP A 25 9.74 -0.19 -21.88
CA ASP A 25 9.57 -0.99 -20.65
C ASP A 25 9.22 -0.11 -19.44
N ARG A 26 8.32 0.86 -19.60
CA ARG A 26 7.92 1.77 -18.51
C ARG A 26 6.42 1.68 -18.27
N TYR A 27 6.02 0.92 -17.25
CA TYR A 27 4.62 0.70 -16.89
C TYR A 27 4.28 1.44 -15.58
N VAL A 28 3.39 2.43 -15.67
CA VAL A 28 2.96 3.23 -14.53
C VAL A 28 1.65 2.68 -13.98
N PHE A 29 1.64 2.43 -12.68
CA PHE A 29 0.45 2.01 -11.94
C PHE A 29 0.12 3.02 -10.86
N ALA A 30 -1.17 3.30 -10.69
CA ALA A 30 -1.69 3.99 -9.53
C ALA A 30 -2.30 2.97 -8.57
N TYR A 31 -2.15 3.18 -7.27
CA TYR A 31 -2.82 2.39 -6.27
C TYR A 31 -3.43 3.29 -5.20
N THR A 32 -4.66 2.98 -4.81
CA THR A 32 -5.40 3.62 -3.73
C THR A 32 -5.48 2.64 -2.57
N ILE A 33 -5.04 3.07 -1.39
CA ILE A 33 -5.10 2.28 -0.16
C ILE A 33 -6.08 2.93 0.80
N THR A 34 -6.98 2.12 1.34
CA THR A 34 -7.89 2.49 2.43
C THR A 34 -7.45 1.75 3.69
N ILE A 35 -7.11 2.52 4.73
CA ILE A 35 -6.73 2.04 6.05
C ILE A 35 -7.93 2.25 6.98
N ARG A 36 -8.55 1.17 7.44
CA ARG A 36 -9.71 1.23 8.34
C ARG A 36 -9.34 0.79 9.74
N ASN A 37 -9.57 1.64 10.72
CA ASN A 37 -9.44 1.28 12.12
C ASN A 37 -10.77 0.70 12.62
N LEU A 38 -10.85 -0.63 12.67
CA LEU A 38 -11.99 -1.38 13.23
C LEU A 38 -11.84 -1.63 14.74
N GLY A 39 -10.79 -1.09 15.36
CA GLY A 39 -10.52 -1.16 16.79
C GLY A 39 -11.38 -0.17 17.59
N ARG A 40 -11.14 -0.15 18.90
CA ARG A 40 -11.88 0.71 19.85
C ARG A 40 -11.09 1.95 20.29
N SER A 41 -9.81 2.00 19.97
CA SER A 41 -8.90 3.12 20.26
C SER A 41 -8.36 3.68 18.95
N SER A 42 -7.96 4.95 18.97
CA SER A 42 -7.24 5.57 17.86
C SER A 42 -5.87 4.94 17.63
N VAL A 43 -5.40 5.03 16.39
CA VAL A 43 -4.08 4.54 15.96
C VAL A 43 -3.42 5.60 15.10
N GLN A 44 -2.09 5.61 15.03
CA GLN A 44 -1.35 6.48 14.13
C GLN A 44 -0.39 5.68 13.26
N LEU A 45 -0.37 5.96 11.96
CA LEU A 45 0.63 5.42 11.04
C LEU A 45 1.94 6.19 11.17
N ARG A 46 3.04 5.49 11.44
CA ARG A 46 4.38 6.06 11.62
C ARG A 46 5.26 5.90 10.39
N SER A 47 5.32 4.70 9.84
CA SER A 47 6.16 4.38 8.68
C SER A 47 5.58 3.24 7.85
N ARG A 48 6.17 3.03 6.68
CA ARG A 48 5.79 1.99 5.74
C ARG A 48 7.02 1.23 5.25
N TYR A 49 6.81 -0.05 4.98
CA TYR A 49 7.71 -0.93 4.26
C TYR A 49 6.96 -1.48 3.05
N TRP A 50 7.63 -1.52 1.89
CA TRP A 50 7.16 -2.13 0.66
C TRP A 50 8.21 -3.08 0.11
N LEU A 51 7.76 -4.26 -0.30
CA LEU A 51 8.47 -5.18 -1.16
C LEU A 51 7.73 -5.23 -2.50
N ILE A 52 8.40 -4.79 -3.55
CA ILE A 52 7.89 -4.73 -4.92
C ILE A 52 8.60 -5.81 -5.73
N THR A 53 7.85 -6.74 -6.31
CA THR A 53 8.38 -7.81 -7.16
C THR A 53 7.88 -7.60 -8.58
N ASN A 54 8.77 -7.40 -9.54
CA ASN A 54 8.38 -7.26 -10.94
C ASN A 54 8.08 -8.63 -11.59
N GLY A 55 7.62 -8.63 -12.84
CA GLY A 55 7.24 -9.84 -13.57
C GLY A 55 8.39 -10.80 -13.86
N ASN A 56 9.65 -10.35 -13.70
CA ASN A 56 10.84 -11.17 -13.84
C ASN A 56 11.35 -11.72 -12.49
N GLY A 57 10.63 -11.46 -11.40
CA GLY A 57 11.03 -11.87 -10.05
C GLY A 57 12.09 -10.97 -9.40
N ARG A 58 12.43 -9.81 -9.99
CA ARG A 58 13.33 -8.84 -9.37
C ARG A 58 12.59 -8.11 -8.25
N GLU A 59 13.19 -8.09 -7.08
CA GLU A 59 12.66 -7.44 -5.88
C GLU A 59 13.26 -6.05 -5.67
N THR A 60 12.46 -5.14 -5.13
CA THR A 60 12.85 -3.79 -4.73
C THR A 60 12.17 -3.44 -3.42
N GLU A 61 12.96 -3.02 -2.45
CA GLU A 61 12.48 -2.62 -1.13
C GLU A 61 12.39 -1.10 -1.03
N VAL A 62 11.28 -0.60 -0.50
CA VAL A 62 11.07 0.83 -0.27
C VAL A 62 10.58 1.02 1.16
N GLN A 63 11.26 1.88 1.91
CA GLN A 63 10.90 2.21 3.29
C GLN A 63 10.84 3.73 3.47
N GLY A 64 10.01 4.19 4.39
CA GLY A 64 9.98 5.61 4.74
C GLY A 64 8.92 5.98 5.75
N GLU A 65 9.02 7.19 6.27
CA GLU A 65 8.06 7.75 7.21
C GLU A 65 6.72 8.06 6.54
N GLY A 66 5.65 7.79 7.28
CA GLY A 66 4.29 8.11 6.89
C GLY A 66 3.84 7.45 5.59
N VAL A 67 2.85 8.06 4.96
CA VAL A 67 2.35 7.80 3.61
C VAL A 67 2.08 9.15 2.96
N VAL A 68 2.47 9.33 1.69
CA VAL A 68 2.27 10.59 0.94
C VAL A 68 2.69 11.89 1.66
N GLY A 69 3.68 11.80 2.57
CA GLY A 69 4.16 12.92 3.37
C GLY A 69 3.42 13.14 4.70
N GLU A 70 2.49 12.27 5.07
CA GLU A 70 1.65 12.37 6.26
C GLU A 70 1.79 11.16 7.18
N GLN A 71 1.60 11.37 8.49
CA GLN A 71 1.49 10.32 9.52
C GLN A 71 0.08 10.33 10.10
N PRO A 72 -0.93 9.78 9.38
CA PRO A 72 -2.33 9.96 9.72
C PRO A 72 -2.69 9.35 11.07
N HIS A 73 -3.46 10.12 11.85
CA HIS A 73 -4.18 9.64 13.03
C HIS A 73 -5.56 9.15 12.60
N ILE A 74 -5.89 7.90 12.91
CA ILE A 74 -7.14 7.26 12.53
C ILE A 74 -7.92 6.91 13.79
N ALA A 75 -8.99 7.66 14.05
CA ALA A 75 -9.88 7.41 15.18
C ALA A 75 -10.51 6.01 15.12
N ALA A 76 -11.01 5.53 16.26
CA ALA A 76 -11.76 4.28 16.32
C ALA A 76 -12.98 4.33 15.37
N GLY A 77 -13.14 3.30 14.52
CA GLY A 77 -14.15 3.26 13.46
C GLY A 77 -13.88 4.15 12.25
N GLY A 78 -12.79 4.93 12.28
CA GLY A 78 -12.41 5.84 11.20
C GLY A 78 -11.65 5.16 10.06
N GLU A 79 -11.48 5.91 8.97
CA GLU A 79 -10.69 5.48 7.83
C GLU A 79 -9.81 6.62 7.28
N TYR A 80 -8.69 6.24 6.68
CA TYR A 80 -7.81 7.13 5.93
C TYR A 80 -7.55 6.52 4.56
N GLN A 81 -7.70 7.32 3.51
CA GLN A 81 -7.50 6.88 2.14
C GLN A 81 -6.48 7.77 1.44
N TYR A 82 -5.55 7.14 0.72
CA TYR A 82 -4.58 7.86 -0.09
C TYR A 82 -4.32 7.14 -1.41
N THR A 83 -3.83 7.88 -2.40
CA THR A 83 -3.41 7.34 -3.71
C THR A 83 -1.94 7.65 -3.94
N SER A 84 -1.20 6.68 -4.45
CA SER A 84 0.20 6.83 -4.85
C SER A 84 0.47 6.03 -6.13
N GLY A 85 1.72 6.01 -6.58
CA GLY A 85 2.10 5.37 -7.84
C GLY A 85 3.35 4.50 -7.71
N ALA A 86 3.43 3.50 -8.58
CA ALA A 86 4.60 2.65 -8.76
C ALA A 86 4.93 2.55 -10.25
N ILE A 87 6.22 2.46 -10.57
CA ILE A 87 6.71 2.24 -11.93
C ILE A 87 7.37 0.87 -11.97
N LEU A 88 6.98 0.03 -12.91
CA LEU A 88 7.58 -1.27 -13.17
C LEU A 88 8.19 -1.31 -14.57
N GLU A 89 9.23 -2.14 -14.71
CA GLU A 89 9.84 -2.48 -16.00
C GLU A 89 9.10 -3.61 -16.74
N THR A 90 8.00 -4.10 -16.17
CA THR A 90 7.24 -5.24 -16.68
C THR A 90 5.74 -4.93 -16.66
N PRO A 91 4.94 -5.51 -17.57
CA PRO A 91 3.49 -5.25 -17.64
C PRO A 91 2.70 -5.81 -16.45
N MET A 92 3.36 -6.58 -15.58
CA MET A 92 2.82 -7.06 -14.33
C MET A 92 3.86 -7.12 -13.22
N GLY A 93 3.40 -7.15 -11.98
CA GLY A 93 4.18 -7.38 -10.77
C GLY A 93 3.28 -7.48 -9.54
N THR A 94 3.90 -7.56 -8.37
CA THR A 94 3.21 -7.57 -7.08
C THR A 94 3.83 -6.56 -6.11
N MET A 95 3.00 -6.06 -5.22
CA MET A 95 3.45 -5.28 -4.07
C MET A 95 2.89 -5.90 -2.79
N GLN A 96 3.70 -5.91 -1.74
CA GLN A 96 3.34 -6.34 -0.40
C GLN A 96 4.16 -5.56 0.63
N GLY A 97 3.80 -5.64 1.91
CA GLY A 97 4.59 -4.99 2.95
C GLY A 97 3.79 -4.79 4.22
N HIS A 98 4.17 -3.81 5.03
CA HIS A 98 3.47 -3.50 6.27
C HIS A 98 3.59 -2.01 6.62
N TYR A 99 2.65 -1.53 7.43
CA TYR A 99 2.77 -0.28 8.15
C TYR A 99 3.24 -0.53 9.56
N VAL A 100 4.10 0.35 10.07
CA VAL A 100 4.35 0.48 11.51
C VAL A 100 3.36 1.50 12.04
N MET A 101 2.55 1.08 13.00
CA MET A 101 1.53 1.89 13.66
C MET A 101 1.86 2.01 15.15
N ILE A 102 1.32 3.04 15.80
CA ILE A 102 1.25 3.14 17.26
C ILE A 102 -0.20 3.24 17.71
N ASP A 103 -0.50 2.70 18.88
CA ASP A 103 -1.79 2.87 19.55
C ASP A 103 -1.82 4.12 20.46
N GLU A 104 -2.91 4.30 21.21
CA GLU A 104 -3.06 5.41 22.17
C GLU A 104 -2.06 5.39 23.34
N ALA A 105 -1.50 4.22 23.66
CA ALA A 105 -0.46 4.08 24.68
C ALA A 105 0.95 4.31 24.11
N GLY A 106 1.07 4.47 22.78
CA GLY A 106 2.34 4.58 22.08
C GLY A 106 3.02 3.23 21.83
N GLU A 107 2.32 2.11 22.00
CA GLU A 107 2.85 0.78 21.69
C GLU A 107 2.87 0.57 20.18
N GLU A 108 4.03 0.17 19.66
CA GLU A 108 4.22 -0.10 18.23
C GLU A 108 3.68 -1.48 17.83
N PHE A 109 3.02 -1.52 16.67
CA PHE A 109 2.58 -2.77 16.05
C PHE A 109 2.58 -2.68 14.53
N ASN A 110 2.75 -3.83 13.88
CA ASN A 110 2.73 -3.94 12.43
C ASN A 110 1.33 -4.27 11.91
N VAL A 111 0.96 -3.64 10.79
CA VAL A 111 -0.24 -3.95 10.02
C VAL A 111 0.18 -4.39 8.63
N GLU A 112 -0.01 -5.67 8.34
CA GLU A 112 0.31 -6.25 7.04
C GLU A 112 -0.56 -5.65 5.93
N ILE A 113 0.09 -5.38 4.81
CA ILE A 113 -0.55 -5.02 3.55
C ILE A 113 -0.59 -6.29 2.71
N PRO A 114 -1.79 -6.81 2.35
CA PRO A 114 -1.89 -8.04 1.59
C PRO A 114 -1.22 -7.87 0.23
N VAL A 115 -0.67 -8.96 -0.29
CA VAL A 115 -0.11 -8.99 -1.65
C VAL A 115 -1.19 -8.56 -2.64
N PHE A 116 -0.90 -7.54 -3.44
CA PHE A 116 -1.77 -7.13 -4.54
C PHE A 116 -1.00 -7.05 -5.85
N ARG A 117 -1.73 -7.27 -6.94
CA ARG A 117 -1.17 -7.27 -8.29
C ARG A 117 -1.17 -5.87 -8.88
N LEU A 118 -0.10 -5.55 -9.57
CA LEU A 118 -0.04 -4.49 -10.57
C LEU A 118 -0.05 -5.19 -11.92
N ALA A 119 -1.05 -4.95 -12.76
CA ALA A 119 -1.14 -5.61 -14.06
C ALA A 119 -1.87 -4.72 -15.06
N VAL A 120 -1.37 -4.68 -16.29
CA VAL A 120 -2.13 -4.16 -17.43
C VAL A 120 -3.36 -5.05 -17.59
N GLN A 121 -4.56 -4.45 -17.54
CA GLN A 121 -5.80 -5.21 -17.72
C GLN A 121 -5.90 -5.66 -19.18
N THR A 122 -5.69 -6.95 -19.42
CA THR A 122 -6.00 -7.56 -20.71
C THR A 122 -7.51 -7.81 -20.78
N HIS A 123 -8.19 -7.14 -21.70
CA HIS A 123 -9.56 -7.51 -22.04
C HIS A 123 -9.46 -8.80 -22.86
N ILE A 124 -9.94 -9.93 -22.32
CA ILE A 124 -10.12 -11.15 -23.10
C ILE A 124 -11.39 -10.93 -23.92
N HIS A 125 -11.24 -10.81 -25.24
CA HIS A 125 -12.35 -10.84 -26.20
C HIS A 125 -12.75 -12.28 -26.52
#